data_AF-A0A6J6XQV1-F1
#
_entry.id   AF-A0A6J6XQV1-F1
#
_cell.length_a   1.000
_cell.length_b   1.000
_cell.length_c   1.000
_cell.angle_alpha   90.00
_cell.angle_beta   90.00
_cell.angle_gamma   90.00
#
_symmetry.space_group_name_H-M   'P 1'
#
loop_
_entity.id
_entity.type
_entity.pdbx_description
1 polymer ?
#
loop_
_entity_poly.entity_id
_entity_poly.type
_entity_poly.pdbx_seq_one_letter_code
_entity_poly.pdbx_strand_id
1 'polypeptide(L)'
;MAFPDEDVVVGTRMISADAWESFKSLSDIIPRPGHRAVGEERAWGRRLAKRFGVDPMYDEQSFVVKSAGQTGFLDHVSLKPEKITEEVTLLFSGVKADRGGALIVHGWTMAENLVKLGKR
;
A
#
# COMPACT_ATOMS: atom_id res chain seq x y z
N MET A 1 16.48 16.37 1.01
CA MET A 1 16.43 14.90 0.93
C MET A 1 16.90 14.54 -0.47
N ALA A 2 18.10 13.97 -0.61
CA ALA A 2 18.59 13.52 -1.91
C ALA A 2 18.27 12.04 -2.02
N PHE A 3 17.28 11.70 -2.85
CA PHE A 3 17.14 10.34 -3.34
C PHE A 3 18.16 10.16 -4.47
N PRO A 4 18.88 9.03 -4.56
CA PRO A 4 19.63 8.71 -5.78
C PRO A 4 18.65 8.72 -6.97
N ASP A 5 19.13 8.84 -8.21
CA ASP A 5 18.32 8.88 -9.44
C ASP A 5 17.64 7.52 -9.75
N GLU A 6 17.11 6.87 -8.72
CA GLU A 6 16.59 5.51 -8.66
C GLU A 6 15.11 5.54 -8.30
N ASP A 7 14.43 4.44 -8.63
CA ASP A 7 13.04 4.22 -8.25
C ASP A 7 12.89 4.18 -6.72
N VAL A 8 12.00 5.03 -6.20
CA VAL A 8 11.67 5.08 -4.78
C VAL A 8 10.43 4.24 -4.53
N VAL A 9 10.58 3.21 -3.70
CA VAL A 9 9.42 2.47 -3.17
C VAL A 9 8.72 3.28 -2.08
N VAL A 10 7.42 3.45 -2.24
CA VAL A 10 6.53 4.06 -1.26
C VAL A 10 5.55 3.00 -0.81
N GLY A 11 5.43 2.77 0.50
CA GLY A 11 4.55 1.74 1.03
C GLY A 11 3.97 2.07 2.39
N THR A 12 2.74 1.63 2.63
CA THR A 12 2.01 1.85 3.87
C THR A 12 1.05 0.69 4.17
N ARG A 13 0.35 0.79 5.30
CA ARG A 13 -0.79 -0.06 5.66
C ARG A 13 -2.07 0.72 5.43
N MET A 14 -3.10 0.08 4.91
CA MET A 14 -4.40 0.69 4.59
C MET A 14 -5.52 -0.18 5.15
N ILE A 15 -6.62 0.44 5.59
CA ILE A 15 -7.80 -0.30 6.10
C ILE A 15 -9.02 -0.21 5.19
N SER A 16 -8.98 0.68 4.19
CA SER A 16 -10.08 0.95 3.27
C SER A 16 -9.56 1.29 1.88
N ALA A 17 -10.45 1.13 0.89
CA ALA A 17 -10.17 1.45 -0.51
C ALA A 17 -9.93 2.94 -0.75
N ASP A 18 -10.51 3.82 0.08
CA ASP A 18 -10.24 5.25 0.06
C ASP A 18 -8.75 5.54 0.14
N ALA A 19 -8.05 4.92 1.08
CA ALA A 19 -6.62 5.12 1.25
C ALA A 19 -5.80 4.67 0.03
N TRP A 20 -6.31 3.75 -0.79
CA TRP A 20 -5.65 3.34 -2.04
C TRP A 20 -5.59 4.48 -3.05
N GLU A 21 -6.59 5.38 -3.07
CA GLU A 21 -6.60 6.54 -3.97
C GLU A 21 -5.39 7.47 -3.74
N SER A 22 -4.88 7.52 -2.51
CA SER A 22 -3.68 8.31 -2.18
C SER A 22 -2.43 7.88 -2.97
N PHE A 23 -2.43 6.65 -3.50
CA PHE A 23 -1.32 6.07 -4.26
C PHE A 23 -1.48 6.24 -5.77
N LYS A 24 -2.53 6.91 -6.27
CA LYS A 24 -2.82 7.03 -7.72
C LYS A 24 -1.71 7.66 -8.59
N SER A 25 -0.76 8.37 -7.99
CA SER A 25 0.40 8.94 -8.68
C SER A 25 1.63 8.03 -8.71
N LEU A 26 1.54 6.85 -8.09
CA LEU A 26 2.59 5.85 -8.10
C LEU A 26 2.40 4.88 -9.27
N SER A 27 3.51 4.37 -9.77
CA SER A 27 3.56 3.30 -10.75
C SER A 27 3.48 1.94 -10.06
N ASP A 28 2.99 0.95 -10.81
CA ASP A 28 3.06 -0.47 -10.47
C ASP A 28 2.50 -0.87 -9.10
N ILE A 29 1.53 -0.14 -8.55
CA ILE A 29 0.96 -0.38 -7.20
C ILE A 29 0.68 -1.88 -6.95
N ILE A 30 1.06 -2.38 -5.78
CA ILE A 30 0.84 -3.76 -5.33
C ILE A 30 0.18 -3.76 -3.94
N PRO A 31 -0.89 -4.54 -3.75
CA PRO A 31 -1.62 -5.29 -4.78
C PRO A 31 -2.41 -4.37 -5.73
N ARG A 32 -2.67 -4.84 -6.96
CA ARG A 32 -3.54 -4.19 -7.95
C ARG A 32 -4.48 -5.18 -8.62
N PRO A 33 -5.66 -4.74 -9.11
CA PRO A 33 -6.59 -5.60 -9.83
C PRO A 33 -5.97 -6.33 -11.02
N GLY A 34 -6.42 -7.56 -11.25
CA GLY A 34 -6.02 -8.37 -12.41
C GLY A 34 -4.56 -8.82 -12.43
N HIS A 35 -3.76 -8.50 -11.40
CA HIS A 35 -2.34 -8.81 -11.35
C HIS A 35 -2.00 -9.77 -10.21
N ARG A 36 -1.29 -10.84 -10.56
CA ARG A 36 -0.74 -11.77 -9.57
C ARG A 36 0.70 -11.35 -9.25
N ALA A 37 0.92 -10.91 -8.01
CA ALA A 37 2.22 -10.40 -7.61
C ALA A 37 3.36 -11.40 -7.83
N VAL A 38 4.49 -10.95 -8.38
CA VAL A 38 5.69 -11.75 -8.63
C VAL A 38 6.59 -11.84 -7.38
N GLY A 39 7.69 -12.60 -7.47
CA GLY A 39 8.59 -12.85 -6.34
C GLY A 39 9.18 -11.59 -5.71
N GLU A 40 9.57 -10.62 -6.54
CA GLU A 40 10.11 -9.32 -6.08
C GLU A 40 9.05 -8.47 -5.37
N GLU A 41 7.86 -8.35 -5.96
CA GLU A 41 6.74 -7.60 -5.38
C GLU A 41 6.33 -8.16 -4.01
N ARG A 42 6.34 -9.50 -3.86
CA ARG A 42 6.14 -10.17 -2.56
C ARG A 42 7.30 -9.94 -1.60
N ALA A 43 8.54 -9.89 -2.09
CA ALA A 43 9.71 -9.59 -1.27
C ALA A 43 9.64 -8.19 -0.67
N TRP A 44 9.17 -7.20 -1.43
CA TRP A 44 8.89 -5.87 -0.91
C TRP A 44 7.78 -5.87 0.13
N GLY A 45 6.68 -6.59 -0.10
CA GLY A 45 5.62 -6.79 0.89
C GLY A 45 6.15 -7.36 2.22
N ARG A 46 6.99 -8.41 2.16
CA ARG A 46 7.65 -8.98 3.36
C ARG A 46 8.58 -8.00 4.07
N ARG A 47 9.36 -7.20 3.32
CA ARG A 47 10.25 -6.17 3.90
C ARG A 47 9.44 -5.10 4.64
N LEU A 48 8.32 -4.66 4.06
CA LEU A 48 7.41 -3.70 4.68
C LEU A 48 6.73 -4.30 5.92
N ALA A 49 6.23 -5.54 5.85
CA ALA A 49 5.63 -6.22 7.00
C ALA A 49 6.61 -6.30 8.18
N LYS A 50 7.88 -6.63 7.93
CA LYS A 50 8.93 -6.61 8.95
C LYS A 50 9.19 -5.21 9.49
N ARG A 51 9.26 -4.19 8.62
CA ARG A 51 9.45 -2.78 9.02
C ARG A 51 8.30 -2.29 9.91
N PHE A 52 7.09 -2.77 9.66
CA PHE A 52 5.90 -2.43 10.42
C PHE A 52 5.69 -3.30 11.67
N GLY A 53 6.52 -4.33 11.88
CA GLY A 53 6.40 -5.25 13.02
C GLY A 53 5.16 -6.15 12.97
N VAL A 54 4.68 -6.50 11.76
CA VAL A 54 3.46 -7.27 11.54
C VAL A 54 3.69 -8.57 10.75
N ASP A 55 4.94 -8.94 10.52
CA ASP A 55 5.32 -10.13 9.76
C ASP A 55 4.68 -11.45 10.25
N PRO A 56 4.44 -11.69 11.56
CA PRO A 56 3.79 -12.94 11.98
C PRO A 56 2.32 -13.05 11.53
N MET A 57 1.68 -11.91 11.23
CA MET A 57 0.27 -11.82 10.86
C MET A 57 0.06 -11.56 9.37
N TYR A 58 1.15 -11.43 8.61
CA TYR A 58 1.15 -11.02 7.21
C TYR A 58 1.10 -12.22 6.27
N ASP A 59 0.25 -12.13 5.25
CA ASP A 59 0.14 -13.09 4.15
C ASP A 59 0.68 -12.47 2.85
N GLU A 60 1.71 -13.08 2.27
CA GLU A 60 2.40 -12.51 1.09
C GLU A 60 1.64 -12.67 -0.23
N GLN A 61 0.61 -13.51 -0.28
CA GLN A 61 -0.18 -13.72 -1.50
C GLN A 61 -1.28 -12.67 -1.63
N SER A 62 -1.93 -12.36 -0.52
CA SER A 62 -3.01 -11.39 -0.41
C SER A 62 -2.55 -10.00 0.04
N PHE A 63 -1.33 -9.88 0.57
CA PHE A 63 -0.79 -8.67 1.21
C PHE A 63 -1.56 -8.25 2.47
N VAL A 64 -2.41 -9.12 3.01
CA VAL A 64 -3.23 -8.85 4.19
C VAL A 64 -2.46 -9.16 5.47
N VAL A 65 -2.54 -8.22 6.40
CA VAL A 65 -2.19 -8.40 7.81
C VAL A 65 -3.47 -8.76 8.56
N LYS A 66 -3.52 -9.94 9.18
CA LYS A 66 -4.74 -10.48 9.82
C LYS A 66 -5.18 -9.72 11.07
N SER A 67 -4.22 -9.18 11.83
CA SER A 67 -4.45 -8.43 13.07
C SER A 67 -3.21 -7.58 13.44
N ALA A 68 -3.35 -6.62 14.36
CA ALA A 68 -2.29 -5.69 14.78
C ALA A 68 -1.68 -4.83 13.64
N GLY A 69 -2.37 -4.71 12.51
CA GLY A 69 -1.96 -3.95 11.33
C GLY A 69 -2.22 -2.45 11.40
N GLN A 70 -2.98 -1.98 12.40
CA GLN A 70 -3.49 -0.59 12.46
C GLN A 70 -2.64 0.37 13.30
N THR A 71 -1.43 0.00 13.69
CA THR A 71 -0.52 0.96 14.35
C THR A 71 0.22 1.79 13.31
N GLY A 72 -0.27 2.96 12.93
CA GLY A 72 0.36 3.82 11.91
C GLY A 72 0.02 3.43 10.48
N PHE A 73 -1.27 3.11 10.24
CA PHE A 73 -1.82 2.97 8.90
C PHE A 73 -2.18 4.34 8.31
N LEU A 74 -2.38 4.39 7.00
CA LEU A 74 -2.89 5.56 6.32
C LEU A 74 -4.41 5.62 6.46
N ASP A 75 -4.88 6.53 7.29
CA ASP A 75 -6.29 6.88 7.42
C ASP A 75 -6.61 8.04 6.47
N HIS A 76 -7.19 7.73 5.32
CA HIS A 76 -7.51 8.69 4.29
C HIS A 76 -8.92 8.47 3.79
N VAL A 77 -9.67 9.56 3.65
CA VAL A 77 -11.03 9.59 3.12
C VAL A 77 -11.00 10.26 1.75
N SER A 78 -11.52 9.58 0.74
CA SER A 78 -11.55 10.10 -0.62
C SER A 78 -12.56 11.23 -0.75
N LEU A 79 -12.20 12.29 -1.46
CA LEU A 79 -13.16 13.32 -1.88
C LEU A 79 -13.95 12.90 -3.13
N LYS A 80 -13.57 11.78 -3.76
CA LYS A 80 -14.16 11.25 -5.00
C LYS A 80 -14.36 9.73 -4.89
N PRO A 81 -15.10 9.25 -3.88
CA PRO A 81 -15.28 7.82 -3.65
C PRO A 81 -15.91 7.10 -4.87
N GLU A 82 -16.67 7.82 -5.70
CA GLU A 82 -17.25 7.30 -6.94
C GLU A 82 -16.21 6.90 -8.01
N LYS A 83 -14.94 7.33 -7.85
CA LYS A 83 -13.84 6.93 -8.74
C LYS A 83 -13.12 5.67 -8.30
N ILE A 84 -13.41 5.18 -7.10
CA ILE A 84 -12.84 3.94 -6.59
C ILE A 84 -13.62 2.80 -7.25
N THR A 85 -12.92 1.98 -8.03
CA THR A 85 -13.57 0.86 -8.72
C THR A 85 -13.92 -0.27 -7.76
N GLU A 86 -14.89 -1.09 -8.15
CA GLU A 86 -15.24 -2.30 -7.40
C GLU A 86 -14.03 -3.24 -7.28
N GLU A 87 -13.20 -3.33 -8.32
CA GLU A 87 -11.98 -4.15 -8.29
C GLU A 87 -10.97 -3.69 -7.24
N VAL A 88 -10.79 -2.37 -7.04
CA VAL A 88 -9.95 -1.84 -5.96
C VAL A 88 -10.57 -2.15 -4.60
N THR A 89 -11.89 -2.02 -4.47
CA THR A 89 -12.62 -2.38 -3.25
C THR A 89 -12.44 -3.85 -2.88
N LEU A 90 -12.45 -4.74 -3.88
CA LEU A 90 -12.26 -6.19 -3.69
C LEU A 90 -10.88 -6.57 -3.13
N LEU A 91 -9.84 -5.74 -3.34
CA LEU A 91 -8.52 -5.94 -2.72
C LEU A 91 -8.60 -5.94 -1.18
N PHE A 92 -9.59 -5.24 -0.62
CA PHE A 92 -9.77 -5.11 0.83
C PHE A 92 -10.71 -6.16 1.43
N SER A 93 -11.26 -7.09 0.63
CA SER A 93 -12.20 -8.12 1.10
C SER A 93 -11.64 -9.02 2.22
N GLY A 94 -10.32 -9.22 2.24
CA GLY A 94 -9.62 -9.96 3.31
C GLY A 94 -9.32 -9.15 4.57
N VAL A 95 -9.48 -7.82 4.53
CA VAL A 95 -9.13 -6.90 5.61
C VAL A 95 -10.26 -6.83 6.62
N LYS A 96 -9.99 -7.33 7.83
CA LYS A 96 -10.93 -7.28 8.96
C LYS A 96 -10.56 -6.13 9.87
N ALA A 97 -10.99 -4.92 9.51
CA ALA A 97 -10.59 -3.70 10.20
C ALA A 97 -11.01 -3.70 11.68
N ASP A 98 -12.17 -4.24 12.01
CA ASP A 98 -12.67 -4.47 13.38
C ASP A 98 -11.76 -5.35 14.24
N ARG A 99 -10.96 -6.22 13.60
CA ARG A 99 -9.98 -7.11 14.24
C ARG A 99 -8.54 -6.62 14.11
N GLY A 100 -8.36 -5.34 13.77
CA GLY A 100 -7.04 -4.73 13.58
C GLY A 100 -6.34 -5.19 12.31
N GLY A 101 -7.07 -5.71 11.32
CA GLY A 101 -6.53 -6.07 10.01
C GLY A 101 -6.17 -4.85 9.17
N ALA A 102 -5.22 -5.03 8.25
CA ALA A 102 -4.83 -4.02 7.27
C ALA A 102 -4.30 -4.67 5.99
N LEU A 103 -4.28 -3.93 4.88
CA LEU A 103 -3.61 -4.29 3.64
C LEU A 103 -2.28 -3.54 3.55
N ILE A 104 -1.18 -4.25 3.29
CA ILE A 104 0.09 -3.59 2.96
C ILE A 104 0.06 -3.27 1.46
N VAL A 105 0.20 -1.98 1.14
CA VAL A 105 0.22 -1.49 -0.23
C VAL A 105 1.55 -0.80 -0.48
N HIS A 106 2.15 -1.05 -1.64
CA HIS A 106 3.36 -0.37 -2.08
C HIS A 106 3.32 -0.04 -3.57
N GLY A 107 4.12 0.93 -3.98
CA GLY A 107 4.25 1.37 -5.37
C GLY A 107 5.57 2.12 -5.57
N TRP A 108 5.84 2.49 -6.81
CA TRP A 108 7.10 3.12 -7.20
C TRP A 108 6.88 4.54 -7.68
N THR A 109 7.88 5.38 -7.45
CA THR A 109 7.91 6.71 -8.04
C THR A 109 9.34 7.17 -8.22
N MET A 110 9.56 8.02 -9.21
CA MET A 110 10.85 8.64 -9.43
C MET A 110 11.16 9.67 -8.34
N ALA A 111 12.43 9.75 -7.93
CA ALA A 111 12.93 10.75 -7.01
C ALA A 111 12.49 12.18 -7.38
N GLU A 112 12.53 12.54 -8.66
CA GLU A 112 12.16 13.86 -9.16
C GLU A 112 10.69 14.19 -8.93
N ASN A 113 9.80 13.19 -8.95
CA ASN A 113 8.39 13.37 -8.68
C ASN A 113 8.15 13.66 -7.19
N LEU A 114 8.89 13.01 -6.29
CA LEU A 114 8.84 13.32 -4.86
C LEU A 114 9.39 14.70 -4.55
N VAL A 115 10.49 15.09 -5.21
CA VAL A 115 11.10 16.40 -5.03
C VAL A 115 10.10 17.52 -5.36
N LYS A 116 9.25 17.36 -6.39
CA LYS A 116 8.19 18.34 -6.71
C LYS A 116 7.21 18.59 -5.56
N LEU A 117 6.96 17.61 -4.69
CA LEU A 117 6.07 17.74 -3.54
C LEU A 117 6.70 18.49 -2.36
N GLY A 118 8.04 18.48 -2.29
CA GLY A 118 8.80 19.10 -1.20
C GLY A 118 9.44 20.45 -1.52
N LYS A 119 9.40 20.91 -2.79
CA LYS A 119 9.87 22.23 -3.18
C LYS A 119 8.94 23.30 -2.57
N ARG A 120 9.47 24.04 -1.59
CA ARG A 120 8.89 25.30 -1.11
C ARG A 120 9.38 26.45 -1.98
#